data_AF-H3D9I4-F1
#
_entry.id   AF-H3D9I4-F1
#
_cell.length_a   1.000
_cell.length_b   1.000
_cell.length_c   1.000
_cell.angle_alpha   90.00
_cell.angle_beta   90.00
_cell.angle_gamma   90.00
#
_symmetry.space_group_name_H-M   'P 1'
#
loop_
_entity.id
_entity.type
_entity.pdbx_description
1 polymer ?
#
loop_
_entity_poly.entity_id
_entity_poly.type
_entity_poly.pdbx_seq_one_letter_code
_entity_poly.pdbx_strand_id
1 'polypeptide(L)'
;MSCLICKLNNAGNLPKIFYLDYEKDGPMVLGIAPQDASDRLIMFQNRFDNLFRKYITYTGGEELFGLPVTQYPQLLEIKKQLVLLQKLYGLYNTVIETVNGYYDILQIKLFIFDLFS
;
A
#
# COMPACT_ATOMS: atom_id res chain seq x y z
N MET A 1 -33.57 13.05 6.19
CA MET A 1 -32.39 13.94 6.20
C MET A 1 -31.45 13.73 7.40
N SER A 2 -31.85 13.14 8.53
CA SER A 2 -30.97 13.03 9.72
C SER A 2 -29.84 11.98 9.63
N CYS A 3 -29.75 11.15 8.58
CA CYS A 3 -28.74 10.09 8.47
C CYS A 3 -27.43 10.52 7.74
N LEU A 4 -27.46 11.57 6.90
CA LEU A 4 -26.27 12.02 6.15
C LEU A 4 -25.23 12.72 7.04
N ILE A 5 -25.68 13.59 7.95
CA ILE A 5 -24.80 14.33 8.87
C ILE A 5 -24.06 13.38 9.82
N CYS A 6 -24.73 12.33 10.32
CA CYS A 6 -24.11 11.32 11.19
C CYS A 6 -23.06 10.47 10.45
N LYS A 7 -23.23 10.22 9.14
CA LYS A 7 -22.22 9.51 8.32
C LYS A 7 -21.00 10.37 8.03
N LEU A 8 -21.17 11.68 7.84
CA LEU A 8 -20.06 12.63 7.67
C LEU A 8 -19.22 12.75 8.95
N ASN A 9 -19.86 12.81 10.12
CA ASN A 9 -19.15 12.89 11.41
C ASN A 9 -18.36 11.61 11.78
N ASN A 10 -18.82 10.42 11.37
CA ASN A 10 -18.03 9.18 11.54
C ASN A 10 -16.88 9.05 10.52
N ALA A 11 -17.00 9.66 9.33
CA ALA A 11 -15.96 9.62 8.31
C ALA A 11 -14.70 10.40 8.70
N GLY A 12 -14.80 11.43 9.54
CA GLY A 12 -13.66 12.26 9.94
C GLY A 12 -12.58 11.56 10.76
N ASN A 13 -12.91 10.43 11.40
CA ASN A 13 -11.94 9.65 12.18
C ASN A 13 -11.23 8.57 11.37
N LEU A 14 -11.80 8.15 10.23
CA LEU A 14 -11.27 7.03 9.44
C LEU A 14 -9.87 7.32 8.86
N PRO A 15 -9.58 8.53 8.31
CA PRO A 15 -8.22 8.88 7.87
C PRO A 15 -7.20 8.94 9.01
N LYS A 16 -7.62 9.43 10.18
CA LYS A 16 -6.75 9.54 11.36
C LYS A 16 -6.34 8.16 11.89
N ILE A 17 -7.31 7.25 12.00
CA ILE A 17 -7.05 5.85 12.42
C ILE A 17 -6.12 5.16 11.43
N PHE A 18 -6.36 5.33 10.13
CA PHE A 18 -5.50 4.76 9.09
C PHE A 18 -4.05 5.26 9.22
N TYR A 19 -3.84 6.56 9.48
CA TYR A 19 -2.51 7.13 9.64
C TYR A 19 -1.77 6.53 10.84
N LEU A 20 -2.44 6.41 11.98
CA LEU A 20 -1.86 5.80 13.19
C LEU A 20 -1.46 4.33 12.95
N ASP A 21 -2.32 3.57 12.25
CA ASP A 21 -2.02 2.19 11.86
C ASP A 21 -0.83 2.14 10.90
N TYR A 22 -0.75 3.09 9.95
CA TYR A 22 0.32 3.15 8.95
C TYR A 22 1.67 3.51 9.57
N GLU A 23 1.70 4.39 10.56
CA GLU A 23 2.93 4.75 11.28
C GLU A 23 3.43 3.59 12.17
N LYS A 24 2.51 2.86 12.80
CA LYS A 24 2.84 1.79 13.74
C LYS A 24 3.18 0.46 13.07
N ASP A 25 2.38 0.05 12.08
CA ASP A 25 2.39 -1.29 11.50
C ASP A 25 2.63 -1.29 9.98
N GLY A 26 2.90 -0.12 9.39
CA GLY A 26 3.09 0.04 7.95
C GLY A 26 4.38 -0.59 7.39
N PRO A 27 4.55 -0.52 6.06
CA PRO A 27 5.70 -1.07 5.34
C PRO A 27 7.03 -0.32 5.57
N MET A 28 7.01 0.81 6.29
CA MET A 28 8.19 1.63 6.61
C MET A 28 8.76 1.35 8.01
N VAL A 29 8.15 0.44 8.77
CA VAL A 29 8.64 0.07 10.11
C VAL A 29 10.02 -0.59 10.01
N LEU A 30 10.95 -0.15 10.85
CA LEU A 30 12.31 -0.68 10.87
C LEU A 30 12.35 -2.13 11.40
N GLY A 31 13.29 -2.93 10.89
CA GLY A 31 13.57 -4.27 11.40
C GLY A 31 12.70 -5.39 10.83
N ILE A 32 11.95 -5.14 9.75
CA ILE A 32 11.18 -6.17 9.02
C ILE A 32 11.94 -6.63 7.77
N ALA A 33 11.70 -7.87 7.33
CA ALA A 33 12.29 -8.37 6.10
C ALA A 33 11.70 -7.65 4.87
N PRO A 34 12.44 -7.53 3.76
CA PRO A 34 11.94 -6.88 2.54
C PRO A 34 10.66 -7.53 1.97
N GLN A 35 10.54 -8.85 2.08
CA GLN A 35 9.34 -9.62 1.70
C GLN A 35 8.14 -9.22 2.56
N ASP A 36 8.29 -9.24 3.90
CA ASP A 36 7.23 -8.83 4.84
C ASP A 36 6.80 -7.37 4.61
N ALA A 37 7.76 -6.49 4.27
CA ALA A 37 7.48 -5.11 3.95
C ALA A 37 6.68 -4.97 2.65
N SER A 38 6.99 -5.79 1.63
CA SER A 38 6.23 -5.88 0.39
C SER A 38 4.79 -6.37 0.65
N ASP A 39 4.60 -7.39 1.48
CA ASP A 39 3.27 -7.90 1.83
C ASP A 39 2.43 -6.85 2.58
N ARG A 40 3.03 -6.19 3.57
CA ARG A 40 2.41 -5.07 4.28
C ARG A 40 2.04 -3.94 3.33
N LEU A 41 2.90 -3.61 2.36
CA LEU A 41 2.62 -2.59 1.36
C LEU A 41 1.34 -2.93 0.58
N ILE A 42 1.19 -4.16 0.11
CA ILE A 42 0.00 -4.60 -0.64
C ILE A 42 -1.26 -4.47 0.23
N MET A 43 -1.20 -4.90 1.50
CA MET A 43 -2.32 -4.77 2.44
C MET A 43 -2.71 -3.31 2.66
N PHE A 44 -1.73 -2.43 2.90
CA PHE A 44 -1.98 -1.01 3.14
C PHE A 44 -2.44 -0.27 1.88
N GLN A 45 -1.96 -0.63 0.69
CA GLN A 45 -2.49 -0.11 -0.58
C GLN A 45 -3.97 -0.44 -0.75
N ASN A 46 -4.36 -1.70 -0.56
CA ASN A 46 -5.76 -2.12 -0.66
C ASN A 46 -6.67 -1.38 0.34
N ARG A 47 -6.20 -1.21 1.59
CA ARG A 47 -6.92 -0.42 2.61
C ARG A 47 -7.01 1.06 2.21
N PHE A 48 -5.91 1.63 1.71
CA PHE A 48 -5.84 3.01 1.27
C PHE A 48 -6.80 3.28 0.11
N ASP A 49 -6.86 2.42 -0.91
CA ASP A 49 -7.74 2.61 -2.06
C ASP A 49 -9.22 2.59 -1.68
N ASN A 50 -9.60 1.72 -0.75
CA ASN A 50 -10.95 1.69 -0.20
C ASN A 50 -11.28 2.96 0.59
N LEU A 51 -10.33 3.45 1.40
CA LEU A 51 -10.48 4.70 2.15
C LEU A 51 -10.56 5.91 1.19
N PHE A 52 -9.67 5.98 0.21
CA PHE A 52 -9.56 7.08 -0.74
C PHE A 52 -10.82 7.19 -1.61
N ARG A 53 -11.40 6.06 -2.03
CA ARG A 53 -12.68 6.04 -2.75
C ARG A 53 -13.81 6.67 -1.93
N LYS A 54 -13.90 6.31 -0.64
CA LYS A 54 -14.88 6.90 0.28
C LYS A 54 -14.65 8.39 0.46
N TYR A 55 -13.39 8.80 0.64
CA TYR A 55 -13.01 10.21 0.71
C TYR A 55 -13.52 11.00 -0.50
N ILE A 56 -13.26 10.54 -1.73
CA ILE A 56 -13.74 11.21 -2.94
C ILE A 56 -15.27 11.30 -2.99
N THR A 57 -15.98 10.24 -2.60
CA THR A 57 -17.46 10.26 -2.54
C THR A 57 -17.98 11.26 -1.50
N TYR A 58 -17.34 11.35 -0.33
CA TYR A 58 -17.74 12.29 0.71
C TYR A 58 -17.46 13.72 0.33
N THR A 59 -16.25 14.04 -0.16
CA THR A 59 -15.92 15.40 -0.59
C THR A 59 -16.76 15.85 -1.78
N GLY A 60 -17.06 14.95 -2.72
CA GLY A 60 -17.98 15.24 -3.82
C GLY A 60 -19.42 15.49 -3.34
N GLY A 61 -19.84 14.80 -2.27
CA GLY A 61 -21.12 15.09 -1.59
C GLY A 61 -21.10 16.44 -0.87
N GLU A 62 -20.03 16.76 -0.15
CA GLU A 62 -19.86 18.06 0.51
C GLU A 62 -19.97 19.20 -0.51
N GLU A 63 -19.27 19.09 -1.65
CA GLU A 63 -19.31 20.07 -2.74
C GLU A 63 -20.72 20.20 -3.35
N LEU A 64 -21.39 19.07 -3.63
CA LEU A 64 -22.72 19.05 -4.23
C LEU A 64 -23.78 19.73 -3.34
N PHE A 65 -23.64 19.61 -2.01
CA PHE A 65 -24.56 20.21 -1.04
C PHE A 65 -24.08 21.57 -0.50
N GLY A 66 -22.97 22.12 -1.02
CA GLY A 66 -22.41 23.41 -0.60
C GLY A 66 -21.86 23.44 0.84
N LEU A 67 -21.46 22.28 1.35
CA LEU A 67 -20.81 22.14 2.66
C LEU A 67 -19.32 22.50 2.55
N PRO A 68 -18.67 22.94 3.65
CA PRO A 68 -17.23 23.15 3.66
C PRO A 68 -16.50 21.83 3.39
N VAL A 69 -15.73 21.78 2.30
CA VAL A 69 -14.98 20.59 1.90
C VAL A 69 -13.87 20.31 2.89
N THR A 70 -13.87 19.12 3.49
CA THR A 70 -12.88 18.73 4.47
C THR A 70 -11.61 18.20 3.79
N GLN A 71 -10.46 18.84 4.01
CA GLN A 71 -9.18 18.41 3.43
C GLN A 71 -8.35 17.56 4.40
N TYR A 72 -7.73 16.50 3.87
CA TYR A 72 -6.81 15.63 4.61
C TYR A 72 -5.43 15.60 3.92
N PRO A 73 -4.53 16.56 4.20
CA PRO A 73 -3.23 16.63 3.53
C PRO A 73 -2.36 15.39 3.77
N GLN A 74 -2.43 14.80 4.96
CA GLN A 74 -1.73 13.55 5.31
C GLN A 74 -2.13 12.37 4.42
N LEU A 75 -3.39 12.30 3.98
CA LEU A 75 -3.87 11.23 3.10
C LEU A 75 -3.18 11.32 1.72
N LEU A 76 -2.94 12.54 1.23
CA LEU A 76 -2.22 12.79 -0.02
C LEU A 76 -0.73 12.49 0.12
N GLU A 77 -0.15 12.70 1.29
CA GLU A 77 1.24 12.36 1.58
C GLU A 77 1.46 10.85 1.58
N ILE A 78 0.62 10.09 2.29
CA ILE A 78 0.65 8.62 2.29
C ILE A 78 0.52 8.09 0.86
N LYS A 79 -0.36 8.67 0.03
CA LYS A 79 -0.49 8.28 -1.38
C LYS A 79 0.85 8.34 -2.12
N LYS A 80 1.61 9.42 -1.93
CA LYS A 80 2.95 9.57 -2.55
C LYS A 80 3.92 8.53 -2.00
N GLN A 81 3.91 8.30 -0.69
CA GLN A 81 4.77 7.31 -0.05
C GLN A 81 4.49 5.89 -0.57
N LEU A 82 3.22 5.48 -0.64
CA LEU A 82 2.81 4.18 -1.17
C LEU A 82 3.28 3.96 -2.62
N VAL A 83 3.21 4.99 -3.47
CA VAL A 83 3.69 4.93 -4.86
C VAL A 83 5.21 4.76 -4.92
N LEU A 84 5.96 5.46 -4.07
CA LEU A 84 7.42 5.32 -4.00
C LEU A 84 7.83 3.92 -3.52
N LEU A 85 7.17 3.41 -2.48
CA LEU A 85 7.42 2.07 -1.96
C LEU A 85 7.10 0.99 -2.99
N GLN A 86 6.03 1.15 -3.77
CA GLN A 86 5.69 0.22 -4.84
C GLN A 86 6.80 0.11 -5.88
N LYS A 87 7.40 1.24 -6.26
CA LYS A 87 8.54 1.25 -7.19
C LYS A 87 9.76 0.58 -6.59
N LEU A 88 10.05 0.85 -5.31
CA LEU A 88 11.20 0.31 -4.62
C LEU A 88 11.11 -1.21 -4.48
N TYR A 89 10.02 -1.73 -3.91
CA TYR A 89 9.84 -3.16 -3.70
C TYR A 89 9.57 -3.91 -5.01
N GLY A 90 8.90 -3.27 -5.98
CA GLY A 90 8.77 -3.82 -7.33
C GLY A 90 10.13 -4.05 -7.99
N LEU A 91 11.03 -3.06 -7.93
CA LEU A 91 12.39 -3.19 -8.44
C LEU A 91 13.18 -4.27 -7.69
N TYR A 92 13.09 -4.29 -6.36
CA TYR A 92 13.77 -5.30 -5.53
C TYR A 92 13.33 -6.72 -5.93
N ASN A 93 12.02 -6.96 -6.07
CA ASN A 93 11.50 -8.27 -6.46
C ASN A 93 12.00 -8.66 -7.86
N THR A 94 12.02 -7.73 -8.82
CA THR A 94 12.59 -8.00 -10.15
C THR A 94 14.07 -8.41 -10.08
N VAL A 95 14.88 -7.73 -9.27
CA VAL A 95 16.31 -8.10 -9.11
C VAL A 95 16.44 -9.50 -8.50
N ILE A 96 15.68 -9.80 -7.45
CA ILE A 96 15.71 -11.13 -6.80
C ILE A 96 15.28 -12.23 -7.76
N GLU A 97 14.21 -12.03 -8.53
CA GLU A 97 13.73 -12.99 -9.54
C GLU A 97 14.80 -13.28 -10.60
N THR A 98 15.48 -12.23 -11.11
CA THR A 98 16.55 -12.42 -12.09
C THR A 98 17.73 -13.20 -11.51
N VAL A 99 18.16 -12.88 -10.29
CA VAL A 99 19.25 -13.57 -9.60
C VAL A 99 18.90 -15.04 -9.32
N ASN A 100 17.69 -15.32 -8.85
CA ASN A 100 17.23 -16.68 -8.62
C ASN A 100 17.18 -17.49 -9.92
N GLY A 101 16.72 -16.90 -11.02
CA GLY A 101 16.76 -17.54 -12.33
C GLY A 101 18.17 -17.95 -12.77
N TYR A 102 19.21 -17.17 -12.43
CA TYR A 102 20.59 -17.57 -12.69
C TYR A 102 21.01 -18.79 -11.86
N TYR A 103 20.61 -18.86 -10.58
CA TYR A 103 20.92 -19.99 -9.72
C TYR A 103 20.18 -21.27 -10.15
N ASP A 104 18.92 -21.17 -10.58
CA ASP A 104 18.15 -22.31 -11.08
C ASP A 104 18.80 -22.92 -12.33
N ILE A 105 19.27 -22.08 -13.26
CA ILE A 105 19.99 -22.53 -14.46
C ILE A 105 21.31 -23.21 -14.07
N LEU A 106 22.04 -22.66 -13.10
CA LEU A 106 23.30 -23.23 -12.59
C LEU A 106 23.08 -24.59 -11.94
N GLN A 107 22.04 -24.73 -11.12
CA GLN A 107 21.66 -25.99 -10.48
C GLN A 107 21.25 -27.04 -11.51
N ILE A 108 20.43 -26.69 -12.51
CA ILE A 108 20.05 -27.59 -13.61
C ILE A 108 21.29 -28.03 -14.39
N LYS A 109 22.23 -27.12 -14.65
CA LYS A 109 23.45 -27.43 -15.39
C LYS A 109 24.36 -28.41 -14.64
N LEU A 110 24.50 -28.26 -13.32
CA LEU A 110 25.20 -29.23 -12.47
C LEU A 110 24.48 -30.59 -12.48
N PHE A 111 23.15 -30.60 -12.30
CA PHE A 111 22.36 -31.83 -12.37
C PHE A 111 22.51 -32.58 -13.70
N ILE A 112 22.49 -31.87 -14.84
CA ILE A 112 22.71 -32.48 -16.15
C ILE A 112 24.12 -33.04 -16.25
N PHE A 113 25.14 -32.28 -15.82
CA PHE A 113 26.52 -32.75 -15.85
C PHE A 113 26.71 -34.04 -15.03
N ASP A 114 26.13 -34.11 -13.84
CA ASP A 114 26.16 -35.30 -12.98
C ASP A 114 25.35 -36.48 -13.54
N LEU A 115 24.36 -36.24 -14.40
CA LEU A 115 23.55 -37.29 -15.03
C LEU A 115 24.24 -37.97 -16.22
N PHE A 116 25.20 -37.28 -16.84
CA PHE A 116 25.92 -37.73 -18.04
C PHE A 116 27.38 -38.13 -17.75
N SER A 117 27.79 -38.14 -16.48
CA SER A 117 29.06 -38.68 -15.99
C SER A 117 28.87 -39.98 -15.23
#